data_AF-A0A5S9XJZ6-F1
#
_entry.id   AF-A0A5S9XJZ6-F1
#
_cell.length_a   1.000
_cell.length_b   1.000
_cell.length_c   1.000
_cell.angle_alpha   90.00
_cell.angle_beta   90.00
_cell.angle_gamma   90.00
#
_symmetry.space_group_name_H-M   'P 1'
#
loop_
_entity.id
_entity.type
_entity.pdbx_description
1 polymer ?
#
loop_
_entity_poly.entity_id
_entity_poly.type
_entity_poly.pdbx_seq_one_letter_code
_entity_poly.pdbx_strand_id
1 'polypeptide(L)' 'MRLFDPWPVFFKREWKRCWPFLTGFAVTGVLITKLTAGLTGKLAVGSHRF' A
#
# COMPACT_ATOMS: atom_id res chain seq x y z
N MET A 1 -1.01 33.01 -26.30
CA MET A 1 -2.12 32.23 -25.70
C MET A 1 -1.50 31.31 -24.66
N ARG A 2 -1.86 31.41 -23.37
CA ARG A 2 -1.40 30.43 -22.37
C ARG A 2 -2.19 29.16 -22.61
N LEU A 3 -1.53 28.13 -23.16
CA LEU A 3 -2.14 26.83 -23.35
C LEU A 3 -2.53 26.32 -21.96
N PHE A 4 -3.82 26.09 -21.74
CA PHE A 4 -4.27 25.47 -20.51
C PHE A 4 -3.62 24.10 -20.44
N ASP A 5 -2.78 23.84 -19.44
CA ASP A 5 -2.21 22.53 -19.16
C ASP A 5 -3.18 21.77 -18.24
N PRO A 6 -4.05 20.90 -18.79
CA PRO A 6 -5.05 20.20 -17.99
C PRO A 6 -4.40 19.15 -17.07
N TRP A 7 -3.20 18.69 -17.42
CA TRP A 7 -2.49 17.60 -16.77
C TRP A 7 -2.27 17.79 -15.26
N PRO A 8 -1.70 18.92 -14.79
CA PRO A 8 -1.58 19.18 -13.36
C PRO A 8 -2.93 19.26 -12.64
N VAL A 9 -4.02 19.64 -13.33
CA VAL A 9 -5.38 19.68 -12.74
C VAL A 9 -5.96 18.28 -12.60
N PHE A 10 -5.81 17.44 -13.62
CA PHE A 10 -6.23 16.03 -13.58
C PHE A 10 -5.43 15.25 -12.54
N PHE A 11 -4.10 15.40 -12.51
CA PHE A 11 -3.29 14.75 -11.49
C PHE A 11 -3.66 15.22 -10.08
N LYS A 12 -3.87 16.52 -9.83
CA LYS A 12 -4.29 16.98 -8.50
C LYS A 12 -5.63 16.40 -8.05
N ARG A 13 -6.61 16.33 -8.97
CA ARG A 13 -7.94 15.80 -8.66
C ARG A 13 -7.94 14.29 -8.46
N GLU A 14 -7.31 13.56 -9.38
CA GLU A 14 -7.30 12.10 -9.36
C GLU A 14 -6.42 11.58 -8.22
N TRP A 15 -5.28 12.21 -7.99
CA TRP A 15 -4.40 11.86 -6.86
C TRP A 15 -5.11 12.03 -5.53
N LYS A 16 -5.87 13.12 -5.31
CA LYS A 16 -6.68 13.32 -4.10
C LYS A 16 -7.74 12.23 -3.89
N ARG A 17 -8.30 11.67 -4.97
CA ARG A 17 -9.39 10.68 -4.92
C ARG A 17 -8.88 9.24 -4.84
N CYS A 18 -7.73 8.93 -5.44
CA CYS A 18 -7.08 7.62 -5.36
C CYS A 18 -6.17 7.46 -4.12
N TRP A 19 -5.77 8.56 -3.47
CA TRP A 19 -4.96 8.55 -2.24
C TRP A 19 -5.47 7.62 -1.13
N PRO A 20 -6.77 7.60 -0.78
CA PRO A 20 -7.28 6.68 0.24
C PRO A 20 -7.13 5.21 -0.15
N PHE A 21 -7.20 4.87 -1.44
CA PHE A 21 -6.97 3.50 -1.92
C PHE A 21 -5.51 3.10 -1.80
N LEU A 22 -4.58 3.96 -2.22
CA LEU A 22 -3.14 3.69 -2.12
C LEU A 22 -2.71 3.57 -0.65
N THR A 23 -3.24 4.46 0.20
CA THR A 23 -3.00 4.44 1.64
C THR A 23 -3.57 3.17 2.27
N GLY A 24 -4.82 2.82 1.95
CA GLY A 24 -5.45 1.60 2.45
C GLY A 24 -4.72 0.33 2.01
N PHE A 25 -4.27 0.27 0.74
CA PHE A 25 -3.47 -0.83 0.21
C PHE A 25 -2.12 -0.95 0.94
N ALA A 26 -1.41 0.16 1.13
CA ALA A 26 -0.14 0.19 1.84
C ALA A 26 -0.30 -0.23 3.31
N VAL A 27 -1.30 0.31 4.02
CA VAL A 27 -1.59 -0.03 5.42
C VAL A 27 -1.96 -1.51 5.55
N THR A 28 -2.81 -2.02 4.66
CA THR A 28 -3.20 -3.43 4.64
C THR A 28 -2.00 -4.34 4.34
N GLY A 29 -1.17 -3.98 3.35
CA GLY A 29 0.06 -4.71 3.04
C GLY A 29 1.01 -4.77 4.23
N VAL A 30 1.26 -3.64 4.90
CA VAL A 30 2.09 -3.61 6.11
C VAL A 30 1.46 -4.43 7.24
N LEU A 31 0.15 -4.33 7.47
CA LEU A 31 -0.54 -5.11 8.49
C LEU A 31 -0.43 -6.61 8.21
N ILE A 32 -0.69 -7.04 6.98
CA ILE A 32 -0.52 -8.44 6.56
C ILE A 32 0.94 -8.86 6.73
N THR A 33 1.92 -8.08 6.28
CA THR A 33 3.34 -8.40 6.47
C THR A 33 3.70 -8.53 7.94
N LYS A 34 3.16 -7.70 8.83
CA LYS A 34 3.41 -7.78 10.28
C LYS A 34 2.74 -8.99 10.91
N LEU A 35 1.51 -9.29 10.54
CA LEU A 35 0.80 -10.49 10.99
C LEU A 35 1.49 -11.75 10.46
N THR A 36 1.85 -11.79 9.18
CA THR A 36 2.62 -12.86 8.56
C THR A 36 4.00 -12.98 9.17
N ALA A 37 4.70 -11.90 9.52
CA ALA A 37 5.99 -11.94 10.20
C ALA A 37 5.87 -12.43 11.65
N GLY A 38 4.84 -11.99 12.39
CA GLY A 38 4.53 -12.48 13.73
C GLY A 38 4.09 -13.94 13.75
N LEU A 39 3.36 -14.37 12.71
CA LEU A 39 3.04 -15.77 12.46
C LEU A 39 4.28 -16.53 11.97
N THR A 40 5.14 -15.97 11.12
CA THR A 40 6.37 -16.57 10.57
C THR A 40 7.45 -16.73 11.63
N GLY A 41 7.51 -15.91 12.68
CA GLY A 41 8.33 -16.22 13.86
C GLY A 41 7.93 -17.54 14.53
N LYS A 42 6.68 -17.97 14.35
CA LYS A 42 6.10 -19.23 14.86
C LYS A 42 5.90 -20.30 13.77
N LEU A 43 5.87 -19.92 12.48
CA LEU A 43 5.63 -20.76 11.31
C LEU A 43 6.93 -21.11 10.55
N ALA A 44 7.93 -20.22 10.49
CA ALA A 44 9.28 -20.57 10.01
C ALA A 44 10.09 -21.37 11.04
N VAL A 45 9.67 -21.32 12.31
CA VAL A 45 10.05 -22.29 13.35
C VAL A 45 9.08 -23.50 13.36
N GLY A 46 8.32 -23.72 12.29
CA GLY A 46 7.39 -24.85 12.17
C GLY A 46 7.85 -25.98 11.22
N SER A 47 9.05 -25.92 10.64
CA SER A 47 9.54 -26.97 9.73
C SER A 47 11.01 -27.36 9.92
N HIS A 48 11.60 -27.09 11.09
CA HIS A 48 12.91 -27.64 11.43
C HIS A 48 13.10 -28.01 12.91
N ARG A 49 12.03 -28.20 13.69
CA ARG A 49 12.11 -28.95 14.95
C ARG A 49 10.78 -29.66 15.22
N PHE A 50 10.91 -30.97 15.35
CA PHE A 50 9.88 -32.02 15.47
C PHE A 50 9.35 -32.56 14.16
#